data_AF-A0A3R7DB44-F1
#
_entry.id   AF-A0A3R7DB44-F1
#
_cell.length_a   1.000
_cell.length_b   1.000
_cell.length_c   1.000
_cell.angle_alpha   90.00
_cell.angle_beta   90.00
_cell.angle_gamma   90.00
#
_symmetry.space_group_name_H-M   'P 1'
#
loop_
_entity.id
_entity.type
_entity.pdbx_description
1 polymer ?
#
loop_
_entity_poly.entity_id
_entity_poly.type
_entity_poly.pdbx_seq_one_letter_code
_entity_poly.pdbx_strand_id
1 'polypeptide(L)'
;MPVSVYPERMVLVRLKKEALRESAFGLTQLVLRSSSSSSTTASFWCYCETAEEISLILDDECLANFAEHAVIVSHDRWRVIKLCGKTYDFDETGIVAAMSGLNAVDTQVLNISSFGSNVTLVLDEALDASVASLCESLKLTRVEYRGVGRGETGDVVPC
;
A
#
# COMPACT_ATOMS: atom_id res chain seq x y z
N MET A 1 6.09 -11.59 14.36
CA MET A 1 6.12 -11.46 12.89
C MET A 1 6.29 -9.98 12.57
N PRO A 2 7.18 -9.55 11.67
CA PRO A 2 7.42 -8.13 11.47
C PRO A 2 6.32 -7.43 10.66
N VAL A 3 6.12 -6.14 10.91
CA VAL A 3 5.31 -5.25 10.08
C VAL A 3 6.21 -4.18 9.48
N SER A 4 6.03 -3.87 8.19
CA SER A 4 6.74 -2.80 7.50
C SER A 4 5.77 -1.76 6.96
N VAL A 5 6.15 -0.50 7.01
CA VAL A 5 5.39 0.61 6.43
C VAL A 5 6.09 1.08 5.17
N TYR A 6 5.32 1.28 4.09
CA TYR A 6 5.89 1.81 2.86
C TYR A 6 6.21 3.30 3.05
N PRO A 7 7.33 3.79 2.50
CA PRO A 7 7.73 5.18 2.69
C PRO A 7 6.79 6.15 1.97
N GLU A 8 6.20 5.75 0.85
CA GLU A 8 5.35 6.59 0.04
C GLU A 8 3.94 6.76 0.63
N ARG A 9 3.35 7.94 0.39
CA ARG A 9 1.93 8.19 0.59
C ARG A 9 1.19 7.82 -0.68
N MET A 10 0.10 7.09 -0.50
CA MET A 10 -0.78 6.68 -1.58
C MET A 10 -2.01 7.58 -1.66
N VAL A 11 -2.54 7.70 -2.87
CA VAL A 11 -3.78 8.40 -3.15
C VAL A 11 -4.73 7.48 -3.92
N LEU A 12 -6.01 7.54 -3.58
CA LEU A 12 -7.07 6.87 -4.32
C LEU A 12 -7.53 7.78 -5.45
N VAL A 13 -7.57 7.22 -6.66
CA VAL A 13 -7.92 7.96 -7.88
C VAL A 13 -8.93 7.17 -8.67
N ARG A 14 -10.01 7.82 -9.09
CA ARG A 14 -10.91 7.26 -10.11
C ARG A 14 -10.49 7.75 -11.48
N LEU A 15 -10.14 6.84 -12.37
CA LEU A 15 -9.91 7.12 -13.78
C LEU A 15 -11.24 7.05 -14.54
N LYS A 16 -11.57 8.10 -15.30
CA LYS A 16 -12.75 8.11 -16.17
C LYS A 16 -12.54 7.11 -17.31
N LYS A 17 -13.53 6.25 -17.57
CA LYS A 17 -13.40 5.15 -18.55
C LYS A 17 -13.15 5.65 -19.97
N GLU A 18 -13.84 6.71 -20.33
CA GLU A 18 -13.71 7.46 -21.58
C GLU A 18 -12.31 8.05 -21.77
N ALA A 19 -11.59 8.32 -20.68
CA ALA A 19 -10.21 8.80 -20.67
C ALA A 19 -9.16 7.68 -20.61
N LEU A 20 -9.57 6.40 -20.66
CA LEU A 20 -8.64 5.27 -20.55
C LEU A 20 -7.56 5.31 -21.63
N ARG A 21 -7.95 5.60 -22.87
CA ARG A 21 -7.02 5.60 -24.02
C ARG A 21 -5.99 6.72 -23.94
N GLU A 22 -6.40 7.93 -23.55
CA GLU A 22 -5.46 9.04 -23.37
C GLU A 22 -4.56 8.84 -22.14
N SER A 23 -5.05 8.12 -21.13
CA SER A 23 -4.30 7.76 -19.92
C SER A 23 -3.33 6.60 -20.12
N ALA A 24 -3.25 6.02 -21.32
CA ALA A 24 -2.37 4.88 -21.61
C ALA A 24 -0.90 5.17 -21.29
N PHE A 25 -0.44 6.41 -21.49
CA PHE A 25 0.91 6.81 -21.11
C PHE A 25 1.11 6.69 -19.59
N GLY A 26 0.24 7.30 -18.78
CA GLY A 26 0.34 7.26 -17.32
C GLY A 26 0.25 5.84 -16.76
N LEU A 27 -0.68 5.03 -17.28
CA LEU A 27 -0.78 3.60 -16.91
C LEU A 27 0.47 2.81 -17.28
N THR A 28 1.06 3.07 -18.45
CA THR A 28 2.30 2.43 -18.87
C THR A 28 3.47 2.82 -17.97
N GLN A 29 3.54 4.08 -17.54
CA GLN A 29 4.57 4.52 -16.59
C GLN A 29 4.46 3.78 -15.24
N LEU A 30 3.24 3.54 -14.74
CA LEU A 30 3.03 2.74 -13.52
C LEU A 30 3.58 1.32 -13.66
N VAL A 31 3.31 0.66 -14.80
CA VAL A 31 3.75 -0.71 -15.06
C VAL A 31 5.27 -0.81 -15.27
N LEU A 32 5.85 0.15 -16.01
CA LEU A 32 7.26 0.13 -16.38
C LEU A 32 8.17 0.75 -15.32
N ARG A 33 7.61 1.26 -14.21
CA ARG A 33 8.41 1.88 -13.14
C ARG A 33 9.33 0.85 -12.50
N SER A 34 10.59 0.88 -12.92
CA SER A 34 11.68 0.23 -12.23
C SER A 34 12.14 1.12 -11.08
N SER A 35 12.33 0.57 -9.87
CA SER A 35 12.97 1.28 -8.76
C SER A 35 14.39 1.68 -9.19
N SER A 36 14.54 2.91 -9.70
CA SER A 36 15.79 3.43 -10.28
C SER A 36 16.77 3.97 -9.24
N SER A 37 16.48 3.77 -7.95
CA SER A 37 17.39 4.08 -6.85
C SER A 37 18.02 2.80 -6.28
N SER A 38 19.30 2.87 -5.93
CA SER A 38 20.06 1.86 -5.17
C SER A 38 19.45 1.50 -3.81
N SER A 39 18.39 2.19 -3.38
CA SER A 39 17.47 1.76 -2.33
C SER A 39 16.40 0.86 -2.94
N THR A 40 16.33 -0.38 -2.49
CA THR A 40 15.33 -1.39 -2.86
C THR A 40 13.93 -1.04 -2.32
N THR A 41 13.48 0.22 -2.44
CA THR A 41 12.19 0.71 -1.94
C THR A 41 11.06 -0.13 -2.53
N ALA A 42 10.17 -0.63 -1.67
CA ALA A 42 9.02 -1.39 -2.13
C ALA A 42 8.10 -0.45 -2.89
N SER A 43 7.85 -0.74 -4.16
CA SER A 43 6.79 -0.08 -4.91
C SER A 43 5.46 -0.78 -4.66
N PHE A 44 4.40 0.01 -4.55
CA PHE A 44 3.03 -0.49 -4.55
C PHE A 44 2.17 0.43 -5.41
N TRP A 45 1.38 -0.18 -6.28
CA TRP A 45 0.30 0.46 -6.98
C TRP A 45 -0.79 -0.58 -7.24
N CYS A 46 -2.02 -0.12 -7.46
CA CYS A 46 -3.15 -0.96 -7.77
C CYS A 46 -3.93 -0.36 -8.94
N TYR A 47 -4.35 -1.22 -9.87
CA TYR A 47 -5.36 -0.93 -10.88
C TYR A 47 -6.49 -1.93 -10.69
N CYS A 48 -7.70 -1.41 -10.50
CA CYS A 48 -8.90 -2.21 -10.38
C CYS A 48 -9.96 -1.66 -11.34
N GLU A 49 -10.40 -2.49 -12.28
CA GLU A 49 -11.47 -2.14 -13.21
C GLU A 49 -12.69 -3.02 -12.93
N THR A 50 -13.84 -2.36 -12.76
CA THR A 50 -15.14 -3.00 -12.60
C THR A 50 -16.07 -2.52 -13.72
N ALA A 51 -17.31 -3.03 -13.75
CA ALA A 51 -18.33 -2.53 -14.66
C ALA A 51 -18.66 -1.04 -14.43
N GLU A 52 -18.44 -0.54 -13.21
CA GLU A 52 -18.84 0.81 -12.80
C GLU A 52 -17.70 1.82 -13.00
N GLU A 53 -16.47 1.45 -12.65
CA GLU A 53 -15.36 2.41 -12.62
C GLU A 53 -13.98 1.77 -12.80
N ILE A 54 -12.97 2.62 -12.95
CA ILE A 54 -11.56 2.26 -12.86
C ILE A 54 -10.99 3.00 -11.66
N SER A 55 -10.48 2.24 -10.69
CA SER A 55 -9.92 2.74 -9.45
C SER A 55 -8.44 2.42 -9.39
N LEU A 56 -7.65 3.45 -9.12
CA LEU A 56 -6.21 3.39 -9.01
C LEU A 56 -5.80 3.72 -7.57
N ILE A 57 -4.75 3.05 -7.12
CA ILE A 57 -3.99 3.45 -5.94
C ILE A 57 -2.54 3.61 -6.40
N LEU A 58 -2.00 4.79 -6.22
CA LEU A 58 -0.67 5.17 -6.68
C LEU A 58 -0.10 6.23 -5.75
N ASP A 59 1.21 6.44 -5.80
CA ASP A 59 1.85 7.54 -5.08
C ASP A 59 1.60 8.89 -5.77
N ASP A 60 1.69 9.98 -4.99
CA ASP A 60 1.46 11.34 -5.47
C ASP A 60 2.32 11.71 -6.69
N GLU A 61 3.54 11.16 -6.78
CA GLU A 61 4.45 11.41 -7.91
C GLU A 61 3.89 10.88 -9.24
N CYS A 62 3.20 9.73 -9.21
CA CYS A 62 2.65 9.14 -10.42
C CYS A 62 1.42 9.87 -10.95
N LEU A 63 0.73 10.64 -10.11
CA LEU A 63 -0.46 11.40 -10.51
C LEU A 63 -0.15 12.41 -11.61
N ALA A 64 1.07 12.96 -11.63
CA ALA A 64 1.53 13.91 -12.66
C ALA A 64 1.55 13.33 -14.09
N ASN A 65 1.49 12.01 -14.25
CA ASN A 65 1.44 11.35 -15.55
C ASN A 65 0.03 11.26 -16.15
N PHE A 66 -1.00 11.75 -15.43
CA PHE A 66 -2.40 11.75 -15.87
C PHE A 66 -2.88 13.17 -16.13
N ALA A 67 -3.74 13.34 -17.14
CA ALA A 67 -4.38 14.61 -17.39
C ALA A 67 -5.40 14.92 -16.29
N GLU A 68 -5.45 16.17 -15.81
CA GLU A 68 -6.32 16.59 -14.70
C GLU A 68 -7.80 16.24 -14.94
N HIS A 69 -8.28 16.38 -16.18
CA HIS A 69 -9.66 16.06 -16.54
C HIS A 69 -9.96 14.56 -16.65
N ALA A 70 -8.94 13.71 -16.79
CA ALA A 70 -9.07 12.26 -16.90
C ALA A 70 -9.37 11.59 -15.55
N VAL A 71 -8.94 12.22 -14.46
CA VAL A 71 -8.92 11.63 -13.12
C VAL A 71 -9.79 12.41 -12.13
N ILE A 72 -10.28 11.71 -11.11
CA ILE A 72 -10.91 12.29 -9.94
C ILE A 72 -10.12 11.78 -8.74
N VAL A 73 -9.51 12.70 -8.00
CA VAL A 73 -8.50 12.39 -6.98
C VAL A 73 -9.11 12.58 -5.61
N SER A 74 -8.95 11.59 -4.72
CA SER A 74 -9.35 11.74 -3.33
C SER A 74 -8.45 12.75 -2.60
N HIS A 75 -9.05 13.50 -1.67
CA HIS A 75 -8.30 14.39 -0.78
C HIS A 75 -7.47 13.61 0.24
N ASP A 76 -7.89 12.40 0.59
CA ASP A 76 -7.25 11.59 1.62
C ASP A 76 -5.89 11.05 1.15
N ARG A 77 -4.96 10.92 2.10
CA ARG A 77 -3.67 10.27 1.90
C ARG A 77 -3.58 9.04 2.75
N TRP A 78 -3.06 7.98 2.15
CA TRP A 78 -3.10 6.65 2.70
C TRP A 78 -1.69 6.12 2.90
N ARG A 79 -1.48 5.37 3.97
CA ARG A 79 -0.22 4.73 4.31
C ARG A 79 -0.37 3.23 4.28
N VAL A 80 0.56 2.58 3.60
CA VAL A 80 0.53 1.14 3.37
C VAL A 80 1.31 0.44 4.47
N ILE A 81 0.60 -0.42 5.21
CA ILE A 81 1.14 -1.32 6.22
C ILE A 81 1.15 -2.72 5.62
N LYS A 82 2.33 -3.33 5.55
CA LYS A 82 2.54 -4.68 5.04
C LYS A 82 3.01 -5.58 6.16
N LEU A 83 2.37 -6.74 6.27
CA LEU A 83 2.88 -7.82 7.10
C LEU A 83 4.02 -8.56 6.39
N CYS A 84 5.13 -8.74 7.09
CA CYS A 84 6.37 -9.34 6.59
C CYS A 84 6.66 -10.65 7.32
N GLY A 85 7.31 -11.61 6.66
CA GLY A 85 7.89 -12.80 7.32
C GLY A 85 7.46 -14.14 6.75
N LYS A 86 6.34 -14.24 6.04
CA LYS A 86 5.98 -15.41 5.24
C LYS A 86 5.14 -15.00 4.03
N THR A 87 5.32 -15.69 2.91
CA THR A 87 4.35 -15.68 1.81
C THR A 87 3.11 -16.39 2.29
N TYR A 88 1.97 -15.70 2.24
CA TYR A 88 0.70 -16.28 2.63
C TYR A 88 0.21 -17.17 1.51
N ASP A 89 0.06 -18.45 1.81
CA ASP A 89 -0.60 -19.39 0.89
C ASP A 89 -2.12 -19.18 0.98
N PHE A 90 -2.85 -19.62 -0.05
CA PHE A 90 -4.31 -19.42 -0.14
C PHE A 90 -5.11 -20.11 0.97
N ASP A 91 -4.50 -21.06 1.67
CA ASP A 91 -5.09 -21.79 2.80
C ASP A 91 -5.01 -21.01 4.12
N GLU A 92 -4.23 -19.93 4.19
CA GLU A 92 -4.12 -19.11 5.40
C GLU A 92 -5.28 -18.11 5.51
N THR A 93 -6.25 -18.45 6.36
CA THR A 93 -7.41 -17.60 6.63
C THR A 93 -7.15 -16.61 7.79
N GLY A 94 -7.97 -15.56 7.87
CA GLY A 94 -7.97 -14.65 9.03
C GLY A 94 -6.97 -13.49 8.96
N ILE A 95 -6.08 -13.43 7.97
CA ILE A 95 -5.11 -12.34 7.80
C ILE A 95 -5.82 -10.99 7.63
N VAL A 96 -6.83 -10.93 6.75
CA VAL A 96 -7.60 -9.70 6.53
C VAL A 96 -8.38 -9.31 7.79
N ALA A 97 -8.95 -10.27 8.52
CA ALA A 97 -9.66 -10.01 9.76
C ALA A 97 -8.73 -9.44 10.84
N ALA A 98 -7.53 -10.02 10.98
CA ALA A 98 -6.49 -9.53 11.87
C ALA A 98 -6.03 -8.10 11.50
N MET A 99 -5.77 -7.86 10.22
CA MET A 99 -5.31 -6.56 9.72
C MET A 99 -6.40 -5.48 9.71
N SER A 100 -7.67 -5.88 9.64
CA SER A 100 -8.82 -4.99 9.79
C SER A 100 -9.18 -4.74 11.25
N GLY A 101 -8.57 -5.46 12.19
CA GLY A 101 -8.84 -5.42 13.63
C GLY A 101 -8.37 -4.15 14.32
N LEU A 102 -8.42 -3.01 13.63
CA LEU A 102 -8.05 -1.68 14.12
C LEU A 102 -9.18 -1.02 14.90
N ASN A 103 -10.02 -1.78 15.60
CA ASN A 103 -11.24 -1.28 16.24
C ASN A 103 -11.00 -0.20 17.31
N ALA A 104 -9.79 -0.16 17.89
CA ALA A 104 -9.38 0.87 18.86
C ALA A 104 -8.94 2.19 18.18
N VAL A 105 -8.74 2.18 16.86
CA VAL A 105 -8.36 3.32 16.05
C VAL A 105 -9.56 3.67 15.17
N ASP A 106 -10.22 4.79 15.46
CA ASP A 106 -11.36 5.27 14.68
C ASP A 106 -10.88 5.78 13.32
N THR A 107 -10.60 4.85 12.39
CA THR A 107 -10.06 5.15 11.07
C THR A 107 -10.62 4.23 10.00
N GLN A 108 -10.54 4.70 8.75
CA GLN A 108 -10.89 3.91 7.59
C GLN A 108 -9.76 2.96 7.24
N VAL A 109 -10.12 1.73 6.85
CA VAL A 109 -9.16 0.68 6.54
C VAL A 109 -9.50 0.07 5.19
N LEU A 110 -8.53 0.02 4.30
CA LEU A 110 -8.63 -0.70 3.03
C LEU A 110 -7.66 -1.87 3.03
N ASN A 111 -8.12 -3.05 2.65
CA ASN A 111 -7.27 -4.23 2.51
C ASN A 111 -7.13 -4.62 1.05
N ILE A 112 -5.88 -4.84 0.64
CA ILE A 112 -5.56 -5.33 -0.70
C ILE A 112 -4.69 -6.57 -0.57
N SER A 113 -5.29 -7.69 -0.99
CA SER A 113 -4.58 -8.95 -1.13
C SER A 113 -4.01 -9.06 -2.55
N SER A 114 -2.77 -9.50 -2.62
CA SER A 114 -2.03 -9.84 -3.84
C SER A 114 -1.63 -11.31 -3.76
N PHE A 115 -0.98 -11.84 -4.80
CA PHE A 115 -0.62 -13.26 -4.87
C PHE A 115 0.15 -13.76 -3.63
N GLY A 116 1.12 -12.99 -3.11
CA GLY A 116 1.98 -13.44 -2.01
C GLY A 116 1.92 -12.57 -0.75
N SER A 117 1.07 -11.53 -0.74
CA SER A 117 1.01 -10.61 0.41
C SER A 117 -0.35 -9.93 0.54
N ASN A 118 -0.69 -9.58 1.78
CA ASN A 118 -1.76 -8.65 2.08
C ASN A 118 -1.17 -7.33 2.57
N VAL A 119 -1.70 -6.23 2.08
CA VAL A 119 -1.41 -4.89 2.60
C VAL A 119 -2.68 -4.25 3.12
N THR A 120 -2.50 -3.37 4.10
CA THR A 120 -3.58 -2.59 4.69
C THR A 120 -3.23 -1.13 4.55
N LEU A 121 -4.17 -0.36 4.03
CA LEU A 121 -4.06 1.08 3.92
C LEU A 121 -4.89 1.71 5.02
N VAL A 122 -4.30 2.67 5.70
CA VAL A 122 -4.93 3.53 6.71
C VAL A 122 -4.69 4.99 6.34
N LEU A 123 -5.49 5.90 6.86
CA LEU A 123 -5.26 7.34 6.67
C LEU A 123 -3.90 7.76 7.27
N ASP A 124 -3.23 8.73 6.65
CA ASP A 124 -1.87 9.16 7.04
C ASP A 124 -1.80 9.61 8.51
N GLU A 125 -2.82 10.35 8.97
CA GLU A 125 -2.95 10.79 10.35
C GLU A 125 -3.16 9.65 11.35
N ALA A 126 -3.67 8.50 10.90
CA ALA A 126 -3.95 7.34 11.73
C ALA A 126 -2.82 6.30 11.73
N LEU A 127 -1.74 6.53 10.99
CA LEU A 127 -0.68 5.54 10.79
C LEU A 127 -0.08 5.05 12.11
N ASP A 128 0.40 5.96 12.96
CA ASP A 128 1.14 5.56 14.16
C ASP A 128 0.25 4.83 15.16
N ALA A 129 -0.99 5.30 15.34
CA ALA A 129 -1.98 4.61 16.16
C ALA A 129 -2.33 3.22 15.59
N SER A 130 -2.45 3.11 14.26
CA SER A 130 -2.75 1.83 13.59
C SER A 130 -1.60 0.84 13.73
N VAL A 131 -0.35 1.27 13.54
CA VAL A 131 0.82 0.41 13.71
C VAL A 131 0.95 -0.05 15.15
N ALA A 132 0.77 0.84 16.13
CA ALA A 132 0.80 0.48 17.55
C ALA A 132 -0.27 -0.57 17.88
N SER A 133 -1.51 -0.34 17.43
CA SER A 133 -2.64 -1.26 17.63
C SER A 133 -2.40 -2.64 17.00
N LEU A 134 -1.87 -2.69 15.77
CA LEU A 134 -1.51 -3.95 15.12
C LEU A 134 -0.37 -4.66 15.84
N CYS A 135 0.67 -3.93 16.27
CA CYS A 135 1.79 -4.51 17.02
C CYS A 135 1.34 -5.13 18.34
N GLU A 136 0.47 -4.45 19.08
CA GLU A 136 -0.11 -4.94 20.33
C GLU A 136 -0.99 -6.17 20.08
N SER A 137 -1.96 -6.06 19.16
CA SER A 137 -2.97 -7.09 18.92
C SER A 137 -2.40 -8.37 18.34
N LEU A 138 -1.38 -8.25 17.48
CA LEU A 138 -0.81 -9.37 16.73
C LEU A 138 0.60 -9.77 17.21
N LYS A 139 1.08 -9.16 18.31
CA LYS A 139 2.43 -9.38 18.88
C LYS A 139 3.51 -9.23 17.80
N LEU A 140 3.39 -8.17 17.01
CA LEU A 140 4.29 -7.89 15.89
C LEU A 140 5.45 -7.01 16.34
N THR A 141 6.48 -6.97 15.52
CA THR A 141 7.62 -6.08 15.69
C THR A 141 7.66 -5.14 14.51
N ARG A 142 7.74 -3.83 14.75
CA ARG A 142 7.89 -2.85 13.67
C ARG A 142 9.30 -2.97 13.09
N VAL A 143 9.37 -3.10 11.77
CA VAL A 143 10.62 -3.08 11.03
C VAL A 143 10.51 -1.98 10.00
N GLU A 144 11.47 -1.06 10.02
CA GLU A 144 11.56 -0.09 8.93
C GLU A 144 11.87 -0.84 7.64
N TYR A 145 11.21 -0.43 6.55
CA TYR A 145 11.49 -0.99 5.26
C TYR A 145 12.92 -0.61 4.85
N ARG A 146 13.88 -1.52 5.11
CA ARG A 146 15.23 -1.49 4.55
C ARG A 146 15.29 -2.55 3.46
N GLY A 147 15.60 -2.09 2.26
CA GLY A 147 15.79 -2.96 1.10
C GLY A 147 16.72 -4.12 1.45
N VAL A 148 16.33 -5.33 1.05
CA VAL A 148 17.09 -6.56 1.33
C VAL A 148 18.42 -6.52 0.56
N GLY A 149 19.44 -5.94 1.18
CA GLY A 149 20.83 -6.26 0.91
C GLY A 149 21.11 -7.65 1.43
N ARG A 150 21.76 -8.49 0.62
CA ARG A 150 22.19 -9.83 1.02
C ARG A 150 22.98 -9.76 2.32
N GLY A 151 22.35 -10.20 3.41
CA GLY A 151 23.01 -10.65 4.64
C GLY A 151 23.46 -9.58 5.62
N GLU A 152 22.55 -8.79 6.18
CA GLU A 152 22.81 -8.04 7.43
C GLU A 152 21.55 -8.01 8.32
N THR A 153 21.74 -8.24 9.62
CA THR A 153 20.72 -8.22 10.68
C THR A 153 20.06 -6.85 10.79
N GLY A 154 18.74 -6.79 10.62
CA GLY A 154 17.96 -5.55 10.73
C GLY A 154 17.87 -5.04 12.17
N ASP A 155 17.86 -3.71 12.32
CA ASP A 155 17.61 -3.05 13.60
C ASP A 155 16.11 -3.14 13.94
N VAL A 156 15.82 -3.84 15.03
CA VAL A 156 14.48 -3.92 15.61
C VAL A 156 14.21 -2.59 16.30
N VAL A 157 13.24 -1.84 15.80
CA VAL A 157 12.71 -0.67 16.52
C VAL A 157 11.66 -1.21 17.52
N PRO A 158 11.87 -1.09 18.84
CA PRO A 158 10.85 -1.44 19.79
C PRO A 158 9.64 -0.54 19.59
N CYS A 159 8.44 -1.12 19.70
CA CYS A 159 7.20 -0.37 19.73
C CYS A 159 7.12 0.53 20.97
#